data_AF-A0A849UPQ6-F1
#
_entry.id   AF-A0A849UPQ6-F1
#
_cell.length_a   1.000
_cell.length_b   1.000
_cell.length_c   1.000
_cell.angle_alpha   90.00
_cell.angle_beta   90.00
_cell.angle_gamma   90.00
#
_symmetry.space_group_name_H-M   'P 1'
#
loop_
_entity.id
_entity.type
_entity.pdbx_description
1 polymer ?
#
loop_
_entity_poly.entity_id
_entity_poly.type
_entity_poly.pdbx_seq_one_letter_code
_entity_poly.pdbx_strand_id
1 'polypeptide(L)' 'MTTKELAIQTISRLPDSADWMQIEERIHFAAGLRKGLYELDRGEGIAHSVVKEEFAEWLSK' A
#
# COMPACT_ATOMS: atom_id res chain seq x y z
N MET A 1 -14.67 11.95 4.23
CA MET A 1 -13.36 12.48 3.81
C MET A 1 -13.11 12.05 2.37
N THR A 2 -12.73 12.97 1.49
CA THR A 2 -12.49 12.72 0.08
C THR A 2 -11.11 12.06 -0.14
N THR A 3 -10.89 11.44 -1.31
CA THR A 3 -9.57 10.90 -1.67
C THR A 3 -8.48 11.98 -1.64
N LYS A 4 -8.82 13.22 -2.01
CA LYS A 4 -7.90 14.35 -1.96
C LYS A 4 -7.49 14.69 -0.51
N GLU A 5 -8.45 14.76 0.40
CA GLU A 5 -8.18 15.02 1.82
C GLU A 5 -7.32 13.94 2.46
N LEU A 6 -7.58 12.66 2.12
CA LEU A 6 -6.76 11.53 2.56
C LEU A 6 -5.32 11.61 2.05
N ALA A 7 -5.12 11.99 0.77
CA ALA A 7 -3.78 12.14 0.19
C ALA A 7 -3.00 13.26 0.90
N ILE A 8 -3.62 14.42 1.11
CA ILE A 8 -3.00 15.54 1.84
C ILE A 8 -2.63 15.11 3.26
N GLN A 9 -3.56 14.50 4.00
CA GLN A 9 -3.29 14.03 5.37
C GLN A 9 -2.14 13.01 5.41
N THR A 10 -2.05 12.14 4.41
CA THR A 10 -1.00 11.13 4.30
C THR A 10 0.38 11.77 4.11
N ILE A 11 0.47 12.81 3.28
CA ILE A 11 1.69 13.60 3.06
C ILE A 11 2.03 14.42 4.31
N SER A 12 1.05 15.03 4.97
CA SER A 12 1.27 15.84 6.19
C SER A 12 1.84 15.06 7.38
N ARG A 13 1.90 13.72 7.32
CA ARG A 13 2.55 12.87 8.33
C ARG A 13 4.02 12.58 8.01
N LEU A 14 4.51 12.97 6.85
CA LEU A 14 5.93 12.88 6.53
C LEU A 14 6.69 13.99 7.28
N PRO A 15 7.98 13.78 7.60
CA PRO A 15 8.82 14.83 8.15
C PRO A 15 8.89 16.03 7.20
N ASP A 16 9.10 17.24 7.73
CA ASP A 16 9.28 18.45 6.90
C ASP A 16 10.49 18.36 5.96
N SER A 17 11.46 17.49 6.27
CA SER A 17 12.63 17.21 5.45
C SER A 17 12.38 16.20 4.32
N ALA A 18 11.15 15.71 4.15
CA ALA A 18 10.84 14.69 3.15
C ALA A 18 11.05 15.22 1.73
N ASP A 19 11.76 14.45 0.91
CA ASP A 19 11.96 14.78 -0.49
C ASP A 19 10.82 14.29 -1.38
N TRP A 20 10.90 14.63 -2.67
CA TRP A 20 9.90 14.23 -3.66
C TRP A 20 9.75 12.72 -3.81
N MET A 21 10.85 11.95 -3.71
CA MET A 21 10.77 10.48 -3.82
C MET A 21 10.05 9.87 -2.63
N GLN A 22 10.30 10.37 -1.42
CA GLN A 22 9.63 9.90 -0.21
C GLN A 22 8.12 10.23 -0.23
N ILE A 23 7.76 11.40 -0.76
CA ILE A 23 6.36 11.77 -0.98
C ILE A 23 5.70 10.84 -2.00
N GLU A 24 6.36 10.60 -3.13
CA GLU A 24 5.88 9.70 -4.19
C GLU A 24 5.69 8.28 -3.66
N GLU A 25 6.70 7.72 -2.99
CA GLU A 25 6.67 6.38 -2.40
C GLU A 25 5.48 6.22 -1.46
N ARG A 26 5.25 7.22 -0.59
CA ARG A 26 4.13 7.19 0.34
C ARG A 26 2.78 7.19 -0.37
N ILE A 27 2.65 7.97 -1.45
CA ILE A 27 1.41 7.99 -2.26
C ILE A 27 1.20 6.66 -2.97
N HIS A 28 2.24 6.10 -3.58
CA HIS A 28 2.16 4.78 -4.24
C HIS A 28 1.81 3.67 -3.25
N PHE A 29 2.39 3.67 -2.05
CA PHE A 29 2.03 2.73 -0.99
C PHE A 29 0.54 2.82 -0.64
N ALA A 30 0.04 4.04 -0.40
CA ALA A 30 -1.37 4.25 -0.05
C ALA A 30 -2.32 3.83 -1.19
N ALA A 31 -1.96 4.13 -2.44
CA ALA A 31 -2.74 3.73 -3.61
C ALA A 31 -2.77 2.21 -3.77
N GLY A 32 -1.62 1.54 -3.60
CA GLY A 32 -1.49 0.09 -3.67
C GLY A 32 -2.34 -0.62 -2.61
N LEU A 33 -2.31 -0.15 -1.36
CA LEU A 33 -3.14 -0.72 -0.30
C LEU A 33 -4.64 -0.59 -0.61
N ARG A 34 -5.09 0.58 -1.08
CA ARG A 34 -6.50 0.80 -1.43
C ARG A 34 -6.94 -0.05 -2.61
N LYS A 35 -6.06 -0.24 -3.60
CA LYS A 35 -6.30 -1.15 -4.72
C LYS A 35 -6.48 -2.59 -4.20
N GLY A 36 -5.56 -3.08 -3.38
CA GLY A 36 -5.65 -4.43 -2.80
C GLY A 36 -6.92 -4.63 -1.98
N LEU A 37 -7.32 -3.66 -1.16
CA LEU A 37 -8.59 -3.73 -0.42
C LEU A 37 -9.81 -3.82 -1.35
N TYR A 38 -9.81 -3.05 -2.44
CA TYR A 38 -10.90 -3.11 -3.43
C TYR A 38 -10.92 -4.44 -4.22
N GLU A 39 -9.77 -5.05 -4.47
CA GLU A 39 -9.66 -6.39 -5.05
C GLU A 39 -10.22 -7.46 -4.08
N LEU A 40 -9.90 -7.34 -2.78
CA LEU A 40 -10.45 -8.23 -1.74
C LEU A 40 -11.98 -8.12 -1.64
N ASP A 41 -12.54 -6.90 -1.65
CA ASP A 41 -13.99 -6.68 -1.61
C ASP A 41 -14.72 -7.31 -2.81
N ARG A 42 -14.02 -7.49 -3.94
CA ARG A 42 -14.52 -8.16 -5.15
C ARG A 42 -14.29 -9.67 -5.17
N GLY A 43 -13.70 -10.23 -4.11
CA GLY A 43 -13.37 -11.66 -4.03
C GLY A 43 -12.15 -12.07 -4.84
N GLU A 44 -11.31 -11.12 -5.25
CA GLU A 44 -10.06 -11.38 -6.01
C GLU A 44 -8.87 -11.72 -5.09
N GLY A 45 -9.12 -11.92 -3.79
CA GLY A 45 -8.11 -12.33 -2.83
C GLY A 45 -7.64 -13.78 -3.02
N ILE A 46 -6.42 -14.06 -2.58
CA ILE A 46 -5.89 -15.42 -2.48
C ILE A 46 -6.02 -15.95 -1.05
N ALA A 47 -6.08 -17.27 -0.91
CA ALA A 47 -6.12 -17.91 0.40
C ALA A 47 -4.81 -17.68 1.16
N HIS A 48 -4.90 -17.57 2.49
CA HIS A 48 -3.74 -17.37 3.36
C HIS A 48 -2.67 -18.47 3.23
N SER A 49 -3.05 -19.70 2.86
CA SER A 49 -2.08 -20.78 2.57
C SER A 49 -1.19 -20.46 1.37
N VAL A 50 -1.76 -19.89 0.31
CA VAL A 50 -1.02 -19.48 -0.89
C VAL A 50 -0.03 -18.36 -0.55
N VAL A 51 -0.46 -17.38 0.26
CA VAL A 51 0.43 -16.31 0.74
C VAL A 51 1.64 -16.87 1.50
N LYS A 52 1.45 -17.90 2.34
CA LYS A 52 2.55 -18.53 3.09
C LYS A 52 3.56 -19.21 2.16
N GLU A 53 3.09 -19.86 1.11
CA GLU A 53 3.94 -20.52 0.11
C GLU A 53 4.78 -19.48 -0.66
N GLU A 54 4.15 -18.43 -1.18
CA GLU A 54 4.84 -17.35 -1.90
C GLU A 54 5.88 -16.63 -1.02
N PHE A 55 5.55 -16.36 0.24
CA PHE A 55 6.48 -15.73 1.18
C PHE A 55 7.69 -16.62 1.50
N ALA A 56 7.49 -17.93 1.63
CA ALA A 56 8.58 -18.85 1.88
C ALA A 56 9.59 -18.85 0.71
N GLU A 57 9.10 -18.79 -0.53
CA GLU A 57 9.96 -18.66 -1.72
C GLU A 57 10.72 -17.33 -1.72
N TRP A 58 10.02 -16.22 -1.43
CA TRP A 58 10.64 -14.89 -1.46
C TRP A 58 11.76 -14.73 -0.43
N LEU A 59 11.56 -15.25 0.79
CA LEU A 59 12.52 -15.18 1.90
C LEU A 59 13.66 -16.19 1.79
N SER A 60 13.56 -17.16 0.88
CA SER A 60 14.61 -18.17 0.65
C SER A 60 15.72 -17.72 -0.32
N LYS A 61 15.56 -16.55 -0.95
CA LYS A 61 16.57 -15.90 -1.78
C LYS A 61 17.40 -14.90 -0.97
#